data_AF-A0A3M0YIC7-F1
#
_entry.id   AF-A0A3M0YIC7-F1
#
_cell.length_a   1.000
_cell.length_b   1.000
_cell.length_c   1.000
_cell.angle_alpha   90.00
_cell.angle_beta   90.00
_cell.angle_gamma   90.00
#
_symmetry.space_group_name_H-M   'P 1'
#
loop_
_entity.id
_entity.type
_entity.pdbx_description
1 polymer ?
#
loop_
_entity_poly.entity_id
_entity_poly.type
_entity_poly.pdbx_seq_one_letter_code
_entity_poly.pdbx_strand_id
1 'polypeptide(L)'
;MMKVIRNWMLGLALLVSMALQAQDVPQDWHLRAPEEGFAGMSVEKAYKELLAGKKGETVIVAIIDSGVEVDHEDLKDVMWVNEDEVPGNGIDDDGNGYVDDIHGWNFIGGKDGDVAADQLEGTRLLVYYRQKFANVSDPSKLRKKERKEYELMQKLEKEITEKRQELEQNVMIYGSVRDALDRFIEAIGKDASEITQEDVNNFQTDDPDLQRIQAILGNVFAQGATVADLQEQLEGAYKYFESQYKYHYNLEFDPRPIVGDNYFDSSERYYGNNHYEGPDADHGTHVAGIVAANRHNDLGILGVADNVRIMTIRAVPDGDERDKDVANAIRYAVDNGASVINMSFGKGYSWDKAAVDAAVKYAQKHDVLLVHAAGNNGQDNDNPDNG
;
A
#
# COMPACT_ATOMS: atom_id res chain seq x y z
N MET A 1 -18.35 25.51 11.98
CA MET A 1 -17.88 24.62 13.07
C MET A 1 -18.91 23.56 13.47
N MET A 2 -20.05 23.89 14.11
CA MET A 2 -21.01 22.87 14.61
C MET A 2 -21.62 21.92 13.53
N LYS A 3 -21.90 22.41 12.32
CA LYS A 3 -22.41 21.55 11.22
C LYS A 3 -21.38 20.57 10.67
N VAL A 4 -20.10 20.97 10.68
CA VAL A 4 -18.98 20.12 10.26
C VAL A 4 -18.83 19.00 11.29
N ILE A 5 -18.70 19.35 12.58
CA ILE A 5 -18.54 18.42 13.71
C ILE A 5 -19.68 17.38 13.79
N ARG A 6 -20.92 17.75 13.45
CA ARG A 6 -22.07 16.82 13.44
C ARG A 6 -21.98 15.77 12.32
N ASN A 7 -21.42 16.12 11.16
CA ASN A 7 -21.20 15.15 10.08
C ASN A 7 -20.04 14.17 10.40
N TRP A 8 -19.06 14.58 11.22
CA TRP A 8 -17.95 13.74 11.66
C TRP A 8 -18.38 12.62 12.62
N MET A 9 -19.26 12.90 13.59
CA MET A 9 -19.77 11.88 14.51
C MET A 9 -20.56 10.79 13.78
N LEU A 10 -21.24 11.15 12.69
CA LEU A 10 -21.92 10.18 11.83
C LEU A 10 -20.92 9.29 11.08
N GLY A 11 -19.79 9.83 10.61
CA GLY A 11 -18.76 9.07 9.87
C GLY A 11 -18.02 8.04 10.74
N LEU A 12 -17.58 8.41 11.94
CA LEU A 12 -16.90 7.48 12.85
C LEU A 12 -17.86 6.38 13.36
N ALA A 13 -19.11 6.76 13.67
CA ALA A 13 -20.14 5.84 14.11
C ALA A 13 -20.72 4.96 12.97
N LEU A 14 -20.48 5.29 11.69
CA LEU A 14 -20.87 4.45 10.54
C LEU A 14 -19.84 3.34 10.25
N LEU A 15 -18.57 3.54 10.60
CA LEU A 15 -17.51 2.55 10.41
C LEU A 15 -17.62 1.42 11.43
N VAL A 16 -17.89 1.75 12.69
CA VAL A 16 -18.14 0.80 13.78
C VAL A 16 -19.31 -0.15 13.47
N SER A 17 -20.38 0.35 12.84
CA SER A 17 -21.57 -0.47 12.54
C SER A 17 -21.38 -1.46 11.39
N MET A 18 -20.44 -1.21 10.45
CA MET A 18 -20.18 -2.13 9.34
C MET A 18 -19.41 -3.39 9.79
N ALA A 19 -18.54 -3.28 10.80
CA ALA A 19 -17.79 -4.42 11.33
C ALA A 19 -18.69 -5.46 12.03
N LEU A 20 -19.77 -5.01 12.69
CA LEU A 20 -20.66 -5.86 13.49
C LEU A 20 -21.79 -6.54 12.70
N GLN A 21 -21.96 -6.21 11.42
CA GLN A 21 -22.96 -6.85 10.54
C GLN A 21 -22.36 -7.86 9.55
N ALA A 22 -21.07 -8.19 9.65
CA ALA A 22 -20.51 -9.30 8.91
C ALA A 22 -21.21 -10.59 9.34
N GLN A 23 -21.95 -11.20 8.41
CA GLN A 23 -22.46 -12.56 8.55
C GLN A 23 -21.27 -13.48 8.90
N ASP A 24 -21.47 -14.58 9.64
CA ASP A 24 -20.42 -15.62 9.81
C ASP A 24 -20.09 -16.21 8.43
N VAL A 25 -19.18 -15.56 7.71
CA VAL A 25 -18.69 -15.99 6.42
C VAL A 25 -17.58 -17.01 6.68
N PRO A 26 -17.66 -18.24 6.14
CA PRO A 26 -16.57 -19.22 6.26
C PRO A 26 -15.24 -18.62 5.82
N GLN A 27 -14.14 -18.95 6.51
CA GLN A 27 -12.81 -18.40 6.18
C GLN A 27 -12.41 -18.63 4.70
N ASP A 28 -12.86 -19.74 4.11
CA ASP A 28 -12.58 -20.15 2.73
C ASP A 28 -13.61 -19.64 1.71
N TRP A 29 -14.52 -18.72 2.06
CA TRP A 29 -15.62 -18.28 1.18
C TRP A 29 -15.16 -17.83 -0.21
N HIS A 30 -13.99 -17.19 -0.29
CA HIS A 30 -13.42 -16.64 -1.51
C HIS A 30 -12.98 -17.74 -2.49
N LEU A 31 -12.77 -18.97 -2.02
CA LEU A 31 -12.41 -20.14 -2.83
C LEU A 31 -13.63 -20.95 -3.29
N ARG A 32 -14.78 -20.77 -2.65
CA ARG A 32 -16.02 -21.51 -2.92
C ARG A 32 -16.69 -21.08 -4.23
N ALA A 33 -17.62 -21.88 -4.71
CA ALA A 33 -18.37 -21.57 -5.92
C ALA A 33 -19.58 -20.63 -5.66
N PRO A 34 -19.95 -19.76 -6.62
CA PRO A 34 -21.19 -18.98 -6.58
C PRO A 34 -22.45 -19.82 -6.32
N GLU A 35 -22.48 -21.06 -6.81
CA GLU A 35 -23.60 -21.98 -6.59
C GLU A 35 -23.76 -22.41 -5.12
N GLU A 36 -22.73 -22.25 -4.28
CA GLU A 36 -22.76 -22.52 -2.84
C GLU A 36 -23.28 -21.33 -2.02
N GLY A 37 -23.64 -20.22 -2.68
CA GLY A 37 -24.15 -19.00 -2.04
C GLY A 37 -23.09 -17.98 -1.64
N PHE A 38 -21.84 -18.16 -2.07
CA PHE A 38 -20.71 -17.26 -1.81
C PHE A 38 -20.26 -16.56 -3.09
N ALA A 39 -19.84 -15.29 -3.03
CA ALA A 39 -19.25 -14.60 -4.18
C ALA A 39 -17.78 -15.04 -4.44
N GLY A 40 -17.51 -16.35 -4.42
CA GLY A 40 -16.17 -16.92 -4.52
C GLY A 40 -15.75 -17.29 -5.95
N MET A 41 -14.47 -17.65 -6.10
CA MET A 41 -13.78 -17.88 -7.37
C MET A 41 -13.94 -19.30 -7.93
N SER A 42 -14.63 -20.21 -7.22
CA SER A 42 -14.73 -21.63 -7.59
C SER A 42 -13.39 -22.37 -7.66
N VAL A 43 -12.40 -21.97 -6.87
CA VAL A 43 -11.04 -22.55 -6.85
C VAL A 43 -11.07 -24.02 -6.46
N GLU A 44 -11.77 -24.37 -5.37
CA GLU A 44 -11.85 -25.76 -4.90
C GLU A 44 -12.50 -26.70 -5.93
N LYS A 45 -13.53 -26.19 -6.60
CA LYS A 45 -14.19 -26.89 -7.71
C LYS A 45 -13.23 -27.10 -8.88
N ALA A 46 -12.43 -26.09 -9.23
CA ALA A 46 -11.43 -26.20 -10.29
C ALA A 46 -10.38 -27.27 -10.00
N TYR A 47 -9.83 -27.32 -8.77
CA TYR A 47 -8.89 -28.36 -8.36
C TYR A 47 -9.52 -29.76 -8.43
N LYS A 48 -10.74 -29.90 -7.92
CA LYS A 48 -11.43 -31.19 -7.83
C LYS A 48 -11.91 -31.74 -9.18
N GLU A 49 -12.33 -30.87 -10.11
CA GLU A 49 -13.01 -31.29 -11.34
C GLU A 49 -12.17 -31.06 -12.60
N LEU A 50 -11.49 -29.91 -12.71
CA LEU A 50 -10.80 -29.50 -13.93
C LEU A 50 -9.31 -29.86 -13.93
N LEU A 51 -8.69 -29.87 -12.75
CA LEU A 51 -7.27 -30.14 -12.56
C LEU A 51 -6.99 -31.54 -12.00
N ALA A 52 -8.04 -32.31 -11.67
CA ALA A 52 -7.88 -33.66 -11.12
C ALA A 52 -7.01 -34.55 -12.00
N GLY A 53 -5.95 -35.10 -11.41
CA GLY A 53 -5.00 -35.99 -12.08
C GLY A 53 -4.07 -35.30 -13.08
N LYS A 54 -4.12 -33.97 -13.21
CA LYS A 54 -3.14 -33.21 -13.99
C LYS A 54 -1.90 -32.94 -13.14
N LYS A 55 -0.74 -32.97 -13.77
CA LYS A 55 0.53 -32.56 -13.16
C LYS A 55 0.81 -31.11 -13.58
N GLY A 56 0.98 -30.22 -12.61
CA GLY A 56 1.40 -28.85 -12.87
C GLY A 56 2.89 -28.73 -13.14
N GLU A 57 3.27 -27.64 -13.80
CA GLU A 57 4.64 -27.13 -13.84
C GLU A 57 4.74 -25.97 -12.84
N THR A 58 5.87 -25.87 -12.13
CA THR A 58 6.04 -24.83 -11.12
C THR A 58 6.29 -23.51 -11.80
N VAL A 59 5.52 -22.49 -11.44
CA VAL A 59 5.60 -21.16 -12.04
C VAL A 59 6.07 -20.15 -11.01
N ILE A 60 6.96 -19.25 -11.41
CA ILE A 60 7.37 -18.11 -10.57
C ILE A 60 6.38 -16.97 -10.80
N VAL A 61 5.79 -16.48 -9.71
CA VAL A 61 4.93 -15.30 -9.66
C VAL A 61 5.68 -14.21 -8.91
N ALA A 62 6.04 -13.15 -9.62
CA ALA A 62 6.64 -11.96 -9.01
C ALA A 62 5.55 -11.07 -8.42
N ILE A 63 5.72 -10.69 -7.16
CA ILE A 63 4.88 -9.74 -6.44
C ILE A 63 5.67 -8.43 -6.35
N ILE A 64 5.30 -7.46 -7.19
CA ILE A 64 5.86 -6.11 -7.10
C ILE A 64 4.96 -5.30 -6.16
N ASP A 65 5.45 -5.00 -4.96
CA ASP A 65 4.65 -4.43 -3.86
C ASP A 65 5.54 -3.70 -2.83
N SER A 66 5.06 -3.53 -1.60
CA SER A 66 5.83 -3.06 -0.46
C SER A 66 6.85 -4.09 0.04
N GLY A 67 6.79 -5.35 -0.41
CA GLY A 67 7.64 -6.43 0.09
C GLY A 67 6.78 -7.53 0.69
N VAL A 68 7.41 -8.66 0.99
CA VAL A 68 6.74 -9.86 1.52
C VAL A 68 7.58 -10.37 2.68
N GLU A 69 6.93 -10.72 3.79
CA GLU A 69 7.54 -11.40 4.92
C GLU A 69 7.85 -12.85 4.49
N VAL A 70 9.11 -13.12 4.18
CA VAL A 70 9.49 -14.36 3.49
C VAL A 70 9.55 -15.55 4.44
N ASP A 71 9.66 -15.29 5.75
CA ASP A 71 9.64 -16.29 6.81
C ASP A 71 8.24 -16.50 7.43
N HIS A 72 7.21 -15.80 6.91
CA HIS A 72 5.82 -15.97 7.32
C HIS A 72 5.43 -17.46 7.28
N GLU A 73 4.79 -17.93 8.36
CA GLU A 73 4.61 -19.37 8.61
C GLU A 73 3.84 -20.11 7.52
N ASP A 74 2.99 -19.38 6.79
CA ASP A 74 2.15 -19.88 5.70
C ASP A 74 2.73 -19.65 4.28
N LEU A 75 3.84 -18.90 4.17
CA LEU A 75 4.45 -18.54 2.88
C LEU A 75 5.87 -19.07 2.67
N LYS A 76 6.65 -19.27 3.74
CA LYS A 76 8.07 -19.66 3.66
C LYS A 76 8.37 -20.87 2.76
N ASP A 77 7.44 -21.82 2.64
CA ASP A 77 7.61 -23.03 1.84
C ASP A 77 7.31 -22.81 0.33
N VAL A 78 6.74 -21.66 -0.02
CA VAL A 78 6.39 -21.28 -1.40
C VAL A 78 7.19 -20.08 -1.91
N MET A 79 8.16 -19.57 -1.14
CA MET A 79 9.04 -18.50 -1.63
C MET A 79 9.97 -19.02 -2.74
N TRP A 80 10.16 -18.22 -3.79
CA TRP A 80 11.17 -18.46 -4.82
C TRP A 80 12.55 -18.31 -4.21
N VAL A 81 13.50 -19.14 -4.62
CA VAL A 81 14.90 -19.08 -4.19
C VAL A 81 15.75 -18.92 -5.44
N ASN A 82 16.60 -17.89 -5.48
CA ASN A 82 17.68 -17.81 -6.46
C ASN A 82 18.73 -18.88 -6.11
N GLU A 83 18.72 -20.01 -6.81
CA GLU A 83 19.67 -21.11 -6.57
C GLU A 83 21.10 -20.80 -7.07
N ASP A 84 21.25 -19.74 -7.87
CA ASP A 84 22.55 -19.31 -8.40
C ASP A 84 23.31 -18.37 -7.42
N GLU A 85 22.67 -17.97 -6.31
CA GLU A 85 23.25 -17.12 -5.26
C GLU A 85 23.61 -17.90 -3.98
N VAL A 86 24.67 -17.46 -3.27
CA VAL A 86 25.02 -17.97 -1.93
C VAL A 86 24.58 -16.96 -0.86
N PRO A 87 23.57 -17.30 -0.03
CA PRO A 87 23.00 -16.34 0.92
C PRO A 87 23.99 -15.67 1.86
N GLY A 88 24.04 -14.34 1.80
CA GLY A 88 24.72 -13.49 2.78
C GLY A 88 26.24 -13.46 2.63
N ASN A 89 26.76 -13.77 1.45
CA ASN A 89 28.20 -13.73 1.18
C ASN A 89 28.67 -12.33 0.73
N GLY A 90 27.74 -11.42 0.40
CA GLY A 90 28.03 -10.06 -0.07
C GLY A 90 28.57 -10.00 -1.49
N ILE A 91 28.33 -11.02 -2.30
CA ILE A 91 28.79 -11.19 -3.68
C ILE A 91 27.57 -11.41 -4.57
N ASP A 92 27.62 -10.84 -5.77
CA ASP A 92 26.71 -11.17 -6.87
C ASP A 92 27.30 -12.41 -7.58
N ASP A 93 26.84 -13.59 -7.17
CA ASP A 93 27.40 -14.89 -7.56
C ASP A 93 26.95 -15.29 -8.97
N ASP A 94 25.74 -14.90 -9.36
CA ASP A 94 25.16 -15.16 -10.69
C ASP A 94 25.54 -14.09 -11.74
N GLY A 95 26.03 -12.93 -11.30
CA GLY A 95 26.49 -11.83 -12.14
C GLY A 95 25.35 -11.02 -12.77
N ASN A 96 24.15 -11.08 -12.21
CA ASN A 96 22.96 -10.39 -12.69
C ASN A 96 22.93 -8.89 -12.27
N GLY A 97 23.82 -8.48 -11.37
CA GLY A 97 23.97 -7.12 -10.85
C GLY A 97 23.27 -6.87 -9.50
N TYR A 98 22.73 -7.89 -8.85
CA TYR A 98 21.93 -7.82 -7.62
C TYR A 98 22.50 -8.77 -6.55
N VAL A 99 23.33 -8.21 -5.67
CA VAL A 99 24.05 -8.98 -4.63
C VAL A 99 23.10 -9.64 -3.63
N ASP A 100 23.22 -10.95 -3.42
CA ASP A 100 22.47 -11.72 -2.41
C ASP A 100 20.93 -11.63 -2.61
N ASP A 101 20.43 -11.65 -3.84
CA ASP A 101 19.00 -11.47 -4.18
C ASP A 101 18.15 -12.76 -4.03
N ILE A 102 18.29 -13.44 -2.88
CA ILE A 102 17.81 -14.82 -2.62
C ILE A 102 16.32 -15.03 -2.87
N HIS A 103 15.45 -14.13 -2.42
CA HIS A 103 14.00 -14.23 -2.63
C HIS A 103 13.44 -13.12 -3.53
N GLY A 104 14.32 -12.24 -3.99
CA GLY A 104 14.02 -11.09 -4.84
C GLY A 104 14.82 -9.85 -4.46
N TRP A 105 14.27 -8.66 -4.72
CA TRP A 105 15.04 -7.41 -4.67
C TRP A 105 14.24 -6.20 -4.18
N ASN A 106 14.91 -5.23 -3.56
CA ASN A 106 14.33 -3.96 -3.14
C ASN A 106 14.90 -2.78 -3.94
N PHE A 107 14.10 -2.25 -4.87
CA PHE A 107 14.46 -1.09 -5.71
C PHE A 107 14.33 0.26 -5.00
N ILE A 108 13.67 0.31 -3.84
CA ILE A 108 13.55 1.52 -3.02
C ILE A 108 14.41 1.43 -1.75
N GLY A 109 15.41 0.55 -1.78
CA GLY A 109 16.47 0.44 -0.79
C GLY A 109 17.74 1.17 -1.24
N GLY A 110 18.63 1.39 -0.30
CA GLY A 110 19.99 1.83 -0.55
C GLY A 110 20.96 1.26 0.47
N LYS A 111 22.20 1.76 0.43
CA LYS A 111 23.28 1.22 1.26
C LYS A 111 23.02 1.31 2.77
N ASP A 112 22.38 2.40 3.20
CA ASP A 112 22.23 2.76 4.62
C ASP A 112 20.77 2.70 5.10
N GLY A 113 19.84 2.14 4.31
CA GLY A 113 18.44 1.97 4.71
C GLY A 113 17.46 1.89 3.55
N ASP A 114 16.18 1.84 3.89
CA ASP A 114 15.07 1.63 2.96
C ASP A 114 14.07 2.79 3.02
N VAL A 115 13.49 3.14 1.87
CA VAL A 115 12.43 4.14 1.80
C VAL A 115 11.15 3.52 2.37
N ALA A 116 10.70 4.05 3.51
CA ALA A 116 9.43 3.67 4.13
C ALA A 116 8.24 4.43 3.51
N ALA A 117 8.36 5.75 3.38
CA ALA A 117 7.32 6.63 2.85
C ALA A 117 7.89 7.54 1.75
N ASP A 118 7.04 7.94 0.79
CA ASP A 118 7.39 8.86 -0.30
C ASP A 118 6.25 9.84 -0.59
N GLN A 119 6.56 10.86 -1.37
CA GLN A 119 5.58 11.78 -1.92
C GLN A 119 4.74 11.10 -3.01
N LEU A 120 3.49 11.53 -3.16
CA LEU A 120 2.73 11.21 -4.38
C LEU A 120 3.42 11.82 -5.60
N GLU A 121 3.27 11.20 -6.78
CA GLU A 121 3.89 11.66 -8.01
C GLU A 121 3.45 13.08 -8.37
N GLY A 122 2.19 13.43 -8.13
CA GLY A 122 1.69 14.79 -8.32
C GLY A 122 2.43 15.83 -7.45
N THR A 123 2.79 15.47 -6.22
CA THR A 123 3.57 16.33 -5.31
C THR A 123 5.01 16.49 -5.82
N ARG A 124 5.64 15.40 -6.28
CA ARG A 124 6.98 15.41 -6.90
C ARG A 124 7.01 16.28 -8.16
N LEU A 125 6.02 16.13 -9.03
CA LEU A 125 5.86 16.94 -10.24
C LEU A 125 5.69 18.42 -9.91
N LEU A 126 4.93 18.78 -8.88
CA LEU A 126 4.79 20.16 -8.46
C LEU A 126 6.13 20.77 -8.04
N VAL A 127 6.90 20.07 -7.21
CA VAL A 127 8.24 20.51 -6.78
C VAL A 127 9.14 20.74 -8.00
N TYR A 128 9.17 19.79 -8.93
CA TYR A 128 9.94 19.90 -10.16
C TYR A 128 9.50 21.11 -11.02
N TYR A 129 8.20 21.28 -11.26
CA TYR A 129 7.71 22.36 -12.11
C TYR A 129 7.87 23.75 -11.49
N ARG A 130 7.74 23.88 -10.16
CA ARG A 130 8.04 25.13 -9.45
C ARG A 130 9.47 25.58 -9.71
N GLN A 131 10.44 24.65 -9.67
CA GLN A 131 11.83 24.95 -9.98
C GLN A 131 12.00 25.29 -11.47
N LYS A 132 11.42 24.48 -12.36
CA LYS A 132 11.50 24.68 -13.83
C LYS A 132 10.98 26.06 -14.27
N PHE A 133 9.89 26.52 -13.67
CA PHE A 133 9.20 27.75 -14.06
C PHE A 133 9.42 28.95 -13.13
N ALA A 134 10.33 28.84 -12.14
CA ALA A 134 10.61 29.90 -11.16
C ALA A 134 10.92 31.28 -11.79
N ASN A 135 11.51 31.29 -12.98
CA ASN A 135 11.92 32.51 -13.69
C ASN A 135 10.97 32.93 -14.83
N VAL A 136 9.81 32.27 -14.96
CA VAL A 136 8.82 32.62 -15.99
C VAL A 136 7.93 33.75 -15.49
N SER A 137 8.11 34.94 -16.05
CA SER A 137 7.29 36.13 -15.73
C SER A 137 6.07 36.30 -16.64
N ASP A 138 6.08 35.68 -17.82
CA ASP A 138 5.00 35.75 -18.81
C ASP A 138 4.74 34.38 -19.45
N PRO A 139 3.78 33.59 -18.91
CA PRO A 139 3.46 32.25 -19.41
C PRO A 139 2.97 32.23 -20.86
N SER A 140 2.50 33.36 -21.41
CA SER A 140 2.00 33.42 -22.79
C SER A 140 3.10 33.17 -23.84
N LYS A 141 4.36 33.40 -23.46
CA LYS A 141 5.56 33.18 -24.27
C LYS A 141 6.07 31.75 -24.26
N LEU A 142 5.54 30.89 -23.38
CA LEU A 142 5.90 29.48 -23.32
C LEU A 142 5.49 28.74 -24.60
N ARG A 143 6.32 27.79 -25.03
CA ARG A 143 5.99 26.88 -26.13
C ARG A 143 4.78 26.03 -25.72
N LYS A 144 4.09 25.44 -26.71
CA LYS A 144 2.87 24.65 -26.48
C LYS A 144 3.06 23.54 -25.41
N LYS A 145 4.19 22.83 -25.43
CA LYS A 145 4.50 21.79 -24.43
C LYS A 145 4.69 22.38 -23.02
N GLU A 146 5.56 23.39 -22.90
CA GLU A 146 5.85 24.07 -21.64
C GLU A 146 4.61 24.74 -21.04
N ARG A 147 3.70 25.23 -21.89
CA ARG A 147 2.42 25.80 -21.45
C ARG A 147 1.52 24.76 -20.79
N LYS A 148 1.42 23.55 -21.36
CA LYS A 148 0.68 22.45 -20.74
C LYS A 148 1.28 22.03 -19.40
N GLU A 149 2.61 21.95 -19.33
CA GLU A 149 3.32 21.65 -18.08
C GLU A 149 3.08 22.75 -17.02
N TYR A 150 3.05 24.02 -17.44
CA TYR A 150 2.74 25.14 -16.56
C TYR A 150 1.27 25.13 -16.08
N GLU A 151 0.32 24.81 -16.97
CA GLU A 151 -1.10 24.61 -16.63
C GLU A 151 -1.27 23.45 -15.62
N LEU A 152 -0.56 22.35 -15.82
CA LEU A 152 -0.53 21.22 -14.89
C LEU A 152 0.06 21.62 -13.54
N MET A 153 1.17 22.37 -13.52
CA MET A 153 1.74 22.91 -12.28
C MET A 153 0.71 23.74 -11.51
N GLN A 154 -0.04 24.62 -12.18
CA GLN A 154 -1.10 25.42 -11.54
C GLN A 154 -2.25 24.57 -10.99
N LYS A 155 -2.64 23.51 -11.71
CA LYS A 155 -3.65 22.54 -11.25
C LYS A 155 -3.16 21.84 -9.96
N LEU A 156 -1.95 21.28 -10.00
CA LEU A 156 -1.32 20.59 -8.87
C LEU A 156 -1.13 21.52 -7.67
N GLU A 157 -0.69 22.76 -7.89
CA GLU A 157 -0.55 23.79 -6.85
C GLU A 157 -1.85 23.98 -6.08
N LYS A 158 -2.96 24.10 -6.80
CA LYS A 158 -4.29 24.25 -6.20
C LYS A 158 -4.70 23.00 -5.43
N GLU A 159 -4.66 21.84 -6.09
CA GLU A 159 -5.10 20.55 -5.51
C GLU A 159 -4.31 20.22 -4.24
N ILE A 160 -3.00 20.34 -4.28
CA ILE A 160 -2.11 20.02 -3.15
C ILE A 160 -2.30 21.05 -2.03
N THR A 161 -2.44 22.34 -2.34
CA THR A 161 -2.68 23.37 -1.30
C THR A 161 -4.00 23.12 -0.57
N GLU A 162 -5.08 22.87 -1.30
CA GLU A 162 -6.40 22.57 -0.73
C GLU A 162 -6.34 21.28 0.11
N LYS A 163 -5.70 20.22 -0.41
CA LYS A 163 -5.59 18.95 0.30
C LYS A 163 -4.73 19.06 1.55
N ARG A 164 -3.63 19.79 1.52
CA ARG A 164 -2.79 20.03 2.72
C ARG A 164 -3.55 20.75 3.82
N GLN A 165 -4.36 21.76 3.48
CA GLN A 165 -5.19 22.46 4.46
C GLN A 165 -6.26 21.54 5.08
N GLU A 166 -6.87 20.67 4.28
CA GLU A 166 -7.80 19.65 4.76
C GLU A 166 -7.09 18.66 5.70
N LEU A 167 -5.94 18.12 5.29
CA LEU A 167 -5.16 17.17 6.07
C LEU A 167 -4.67 17.75 7.39
N GLU A 168 -4.19 19.00 7.40
CA GLU A 168 -3.77 19.69 8.63
C GLU A 168 -4.92 19.77 9.66
N GLN A 169 -6.13 20.08 9.19
CA GLN A 169 -7.31 20.09 10.06
C GLN A 169 -7.66 18.69 10.55
N ASN A 170 -7.58 17.67 9.69
CA ASN A 170 -7.88 16.29 10.07
C ASN A 170 -6.87 15.77 11.10
N VAL A 171 -5.57 15.97 10.88
CA VAL A 171 -4.51 15.58 11.83
C VAL A 171 -4.74 16.23 13.20
N MET A 172 -5.08 17.52 13.23
CA MET A 172 -5.41 18.21 14.47
C MET A 172 -6.65 17.61 15.16
N ILE A 173 -7.71 17.35 14.41
CA ILE A 173 -8.97 16.83 14.95
C ILE A 173 -8.78 15.41 15.49
N TYR A 174 -8.29 14.48 14.67
CA TYR A 174 -8.09 13.08 15.07
C TYR A 174 -7.07 12.95 16.19
N GLY A 175 -5.96 13.70 16.12
CA GLY A 175 -4.98 13.73 17.20
C GLY A 175 -5.60 14.20 18.51
N SER A 176 -6.38 15.28 18.50
CA SER A 176 -7.03 15.78 19.73
C SER A 176 -8.03 14.79 20.34
N VAL A 177 -8.79 14.06 19.51
CA VAL A 177 -9.76 13.07 19.99
C VAL A 177 -9.05 11.82 20.50
N ARG A 178 -8.02 11.34 19.80
CA ARG A 178 -7.19 10.23 20.25
C ARG A 178 -6.54 10.55 21.60
N ASP A 179 -5.84 11.67 21.70
CA ASP A 179 -5.14 12.07 22.93
C ASP A 179 -6.15 12.26 24.10
N ALA A 180 -7.37 12.72 23.82
CA ALA A 180 -8.43 12.78 24.82
C ALA A 180 -8.95 11.39 25.22
N LEU A 181 -9.06 10.45 24.28
CA LEU A 181 -9.43 9.06 24.56
C LEU A 181 -8.36 8.37 25.41
N ASP A 182 -7.08 8.55 25.10
CA ASP A 182 -5.98 7.96 25.88
C ASP A 182 -5.99 8.49 27.32
N ARG A 183 -6.18 9.81 27.49
CA ARG A 183 -6.38 10.42 28.82
C ARG A 183 -7.61 9.89 29.53
N PHE A 184 -8.70 9.61 28.80
CA PHE A 184 -9.92 9.03 29.37
C PHE A 184 -9.66 7.60 29.88
N ILE A 185 -9.01 6.76 29.07
CA ILE A 185 -8.64 5.38 29.42
C ILE A 185 -7.72 5.38 30.65
N GLU A 186 -6.70 6.24 30.66
CA GLU A 186 -5.79 6.41 31.78
C GLU A 186 -6.54 6.83 33.07
N ALA A 187 -7.50 7.75 32.97
CA ALA A 187 -8.30 8.21 34.10
C ALA A 187 -9.26 7.15 34.65
N ILE A 188 -9.76 6.23 33.80
CA ILE A 188 -10.53 5.06 34.24
C ILE A 188 -9.63 4.02 34.92
N GLY A 189 -8.37 3.92 34.48
CA GLY A 189 -7.37 3.02 35.06
C GLY A 189 -7.63 1.54 34.72
N LYS A 190 -8.24 1.26 33.57
CA LYS A 190 -8.47 -0.09 33.03
C LYS A 190 -7.91 -0.21 31.62
N ASP A 191 -7.69 -1.43 31.17
CA ASP A 191 -7.41 -1.69 29.75
C ASP A 191 -8.63 -1.31 28.89
N ALA A 192 -8.40 -0.79 27.68
CA ALA A 192 -9.47 -0.35 26.78
C ALA A 192 -10.47 -1.48 26.46
N SER A 193 -10.01 -2.73 26.40
CA SER A 193 -10.88 -3.89 26.17
C SER A 193 -11.81 -4.22 27.35
N GLU A 194 -11.49 -3.72 28.55
CA GLU A 194 -12.21 -4.00 29.80
C GLU A 194 -13.13 -2.85 30.24
N ILE A 195 -13.07 -1.68 29.60
CA ILE A 195 -13.91 -0.53 29.94
C ILE A 195 -15.35 -0.80 29.51
N THR A 196 -16.28 -0.74 30.46
CA THR A 196 -17.70 -0.97 30.24
C THR A 196 -18.49 0.34 30.11
N GLN A 197 -19.71 0.25 29.57
CA GLN A 197 -20.66 1.36 29.57
C GLN A 197 -20.92 1.90 31.00
N GLU A 198 -20.96 1.03 32.00
CA GLU A 198 -21.16 1.45 33.40
C GLU A 198 -19.99 2.30 33.89
N ASP A 199 -18.75 1.91 33.58
CA ASP A 199 -17.55 2.69 33.92
C ASP A 199 -17.63 4.10 33.30
N VAL A 200 -18.01 4.19 32.02
CA VAL A 200 -18.14 5.47 31.31
C VAL A 200 -19.25 6.35 31.90
N ASN A 201 -20.39 5.76 32.26
CA ASN A 201 -21.52 6.48 32.84
C ASN A 201 -21.22 7.00 34.25
N ASN A 202 -20.42 6.25 35.03
CA ASN A 202 -20.05 6.61 36.40
C ASN A 202 -18.86 7.56 36.47
N PHE A 203 -18.09 7.70 35.39
CA PHE A 203 -16.96 8.62 35.33
C PHE A 203 -17.41 10.08 35.46
N GLN A 204 -16.73 10.83 36.34
CA GLN A 204 -17.01 12.24 36.58
C GLN A 204 -15.79 13.07 36.25
N THR A 205 -15.98 14.13 35.47
CA THR A 205 -14.91 15.04 35.06
C THR A 205 -15.47 16.42 34.74
N ASP A 206 -14.68 17.45 35.03
CA ASP A 206 -14.91 18.84 34.60
C ASP A 206 -14.13 19.17 33.31
N ASP A 207 -13.31 18.24 32.81
CA ASP A 207 -12.57 18.41 31.56
C ASP A 207 -13.53 18.27 30.35
N PRO A 208 -13.72 19.32 29.53
CA PRO A 208 -14.66 19.31 28.43
C PRO A 208 -14.29 18.28 27.34
N ASP A 209 -13.02 17.95 27.16
CA ASP A 209 -12.59 16.94 26.19
C ASP A 209 -12.96 15.55 26.66
N LEU A 210 -12.80 15.26 27.95
CA LEU A 210 -13.18 13.97 28.52
C LEU A 210 -14.71 13.80 28.55
N GLN A 211 -15.47 14.86 28.81
CA GLN A 211 -16.94 14.85 28.67
C GLN A 211 -17.37 14.54 27.23
N ARG A 212 -16.63 15.06 26.24
CA ARG A 212 -16.86 14.75 24.83
C ARG A 212 -16.56 13.27 24.54
N ILE A 213 -15.49 12.70 25.10
CA ILE A 213 -15.20 11.26 24.98
C ILE A 213 -16.32 10.41 25.59
N GLN A 214 -16.85 10.77 26.77
CA GLN A 214 -18.00 10.07 27.35
C GLN A 214 -19.20 10.02 26.39
N ALA A 215 -19.51 11.13 25.73
CA ALA A 215 -20.59 11.19 24.75
C ALA A 215 -20.31 10.33 23.50
N ILE A 216 -19.06 10.27 23.03
CA ILE A 216 -18.65 9.41 21.91
C ILE A 216 -18.80 7.94 22.31
N LEU A 217 -18.25 7.55 23.45
CA LEU A 217 -18.32 6.17 23.98
C LEU A 217 -19.76 5.71 24.21
N GLY A 218 -20.65 6.62 24.63
CA GLY A 218 -22.08 6.35 24.71
C GLY A 218 -22.67 5.83 23.39
N ASN A 219 -22.25 6.38 22.24
CA ASN A 219 -22.69 5.91 20.92
C ASN A 219 -21.99 4.61 20.49
N VAL A 220 -20.69 4.47 20.80
CA VAL A 220 -19.91 3.26 20.50
C VAL A 220 -20.55 2.03 21.15
N PHE A 221 -20.86 2.09 22.44
CA PHE A 221 -21.55 1.01 23.12
C PHE A 221 -22.98 0.78 22.61
N ALA A 222 -23.70 1.85 22.23
CA ALA A 222 -25.03 1.71 21.63
C ALA A 222 -25.00 0.96 20.29
N GLN A 223 -23.84 0.87 19.65
CA GLN A 223 -23.61 0.10 18.43
C GLN A 223 -23.06 -1.29 18.67
N GLY A 224 -22.75 -1.65 19.93
CA GLY A 224 -22.22 -2.96 20.30
C GLY A 224 -20.69 -3.08 20.20
N ALA A 225 -19.98 -1.97 20.05
CA ALA A 225 -18.52 -1.96 20.01
C ALA A 225 -17.90 -1.57 21.37
N THR A 226 -16.60 -1.80 21.49
CA THR A 226 -15.80 -1.60 22.70
C THR A 226 -14.98 -0.31 22.63
N VAL A 227 -14.37 0.08 23.75
CA VAL A 227 -13.43 1.21 23.77
C VAL A 227 -12.15 0.89 22.98
N ALA A 228 -11.71 -0.38 23.01
CA ALA A 228 -10.58 -0.86 22.20
C ALA A 228 -10.83 -0.68 20.69
N ASP A 229 -12.03 -1.05 20.21
CA ASP A 229 -12.39 -0.87 18.79
C ASP A 229 -12.31 0.62 18.38
N LEU A 230 -12.79 1.53 19.25
CA LEU A 230 -12.68 2.95 19.00
C LEU A 230 -11.23 3.43 18.99
N GLN A 231 -10.41 2.96 19.94
CA GLN A 231 -9.00 3.34 20.06
C GLN A 231 -8.22 2.92 18.81
N GLU A 232 -8.39 1.68 18.37
CA GLU A 232 -7.75 1.14 17.16
C GLU A 232 -8.17 1.95 15.91
N GLN A 233 -9.46 2.20 15.73
CA GLN A 233 -9.95 2.98 14.59
C GLN A 233 -9.46 4.42 14.59
N LEU A 234 -9.41 5.08 15.76
CA LEU A 234 -8.89 6.44 15.88
C LEU A 234 -7.39 6.51 15.60
N GLU A 235 -6.61 5.55 16.10
CA GLU A 235 -5.18 5.50 15.84
C GLU A 235 -4.89 5.21 14.36
N GLY A 236 -5.62 4.27 13.75
CA GLY A 236 -5.52 4.01 12.31
C GLY A 236 -5.88 5.24 11.46
N ALA A 237 -6.99 5.92 11.78
CA ALA A 237 -7.39 7.14 11.09
C ALA A 237 -6.37 8.27 11.28
N TYR A 238 -5.84 8.45 12.50
CA TYR A 238 -4.81 9.45 12.78
C TYR A 238 -3.54 9.18 11.97
N LYS A 239 -3.01 7.95 12.02
CA LYS A 239 -1.82 7.54 11.25
C LYS A 239 -2.02 7.78 9.75
N TYR A 240 -3.18 7.42 9.22
CA TYR A 240 -3.52 7.66 7.81
C TYR A 240 -3.43 9.14 7.44
N PHE A 241 -4.11 10.04 8.17
CA PHE A 241 -4.05 11.47 7.87
C PHE A 241 -2.67 12.08 8.13
N GLU A 242 -1.98 11.60 9.17
CA GLU A 242 -0.66 12.09 9.54
C GLU A 242 0.38 11.74 8.47
N SER A 243 0.41 10.49 8.00
CA SER A 243 1.31 10.07 6.92
C SER A 243 1.09 10.89 5.65
N GLN A 244 -0.17 11.06 5.24
CA GLN A 244 -0.52 11.87 4.07
C GLN A 244 -0.03 13.32 4.19
N TYR A 245 -0.15 13.91 5.39
CA TYR A 245 0.28 15.28 5.63
C TYR A 245 1.81 15.44 5.69
N LYS A 246 2.48 14.51 6.39
CA LYS A 246 3.92 14.51 6.65
C LYS A 246 4.75 14.13 5.42
N TYR A 247 4.26 13.22 4.58
CA TYR A 247 5.03 12.63 3.49
C TYR A 247 4.36 12.89 2.13
N HIS A 248 3.16 12.36 1.90
CA HIS A 248 2.53 12.28 0.56
C HIS A 248 2.36 13.64 -0.12
N TYR A 249 1.87 14.62 0.63
CA TYR A 249 1.64 15.99 0.16
C TYR A 249 2.70 16.97 0.67
N ASN A 250 3.79 16.52 1.29
CA ASN A 250 4.81 17.41 1.83
C ASN A 250 5.83 17.80 0.77
N LEU A 251 5.82 19.07 0.37
CA LEU A 251 6.68 19.60 -0.72
C LEU A 251 8.16 19.68 -0.36
N GLU A 252 8.51 19.57 0.92
CA GLU A 252 9.88 19.63 1.43
C GLU A 252 10.44 18.24 1.79
N PHE A 253 9.62 17.20 1.73
CA PHE A 253 10.05 15.82 1.99
C PHE A 253 10.62 15.19 0.72
N ASP A 254 11.80 14.58 0.81
CA ASP A 254 12.39 13.80 -0.29
C ASP A 254 13.18 12.62 0.29
N PRO A 255 12.68 11.38 0.15
CA PRO A 255 13.38 10.19 0.62
C PRO A 255 14.39 9.67 -0.40
N ARG A 256 14.41 10.19 -1.64
CA ARG A 256 15.22 9.61 -2.73
C ARG A 256 16.73 9.53 -2.44
N PRO A 257 17.35 10.45 -1.67
CA PRO A 257 18.74 10.30 -1.27
C PRO A 257 19.09 8.99 -0.56
N ILE A 258 18.13 8.27 0.03
CA ILE A 258 18.33 6.95 0.64
C ILE A 258 18.76 5.94 -0.43
N VAL A 259 18.09 5.92 -1.58
CA VAL A 259 18.35 4.97 -2.69
C VAL A 259 19.72 5.23 -3.32
N GLY A 260 20.13 6.49 -3.41
CA GLY A 260 21.46 6.89 -3.88
C GLY A 260 21.65 6.80 -5.40
N ASP A 261 20.56 6.63 -6.15
CA ASP A 261 20.52 6.56 -7.60
C ASP A 261 20.30 7.94 -8.25
N ASN A 262 20.39 8.01 -9.58
CA ASN A 262 19.93 9.17 -10.34
C ASN A 262 18.52 8.93 -10.90
N TYR A 263 17.49 9.34 -10.16
CA TYR A 263 16.09 9.08 -10.57
C TYR A 263 15.75 9.55 -12.00
N PHE A 264 16.36 10.64 -12.47
CA PHE A 264 16.10 11.19 -13.80
C PHE A 264 16.82 10.45 -14.94
N ASP A 265 17.71 9.51 -14.62
CA ASP A 265 18.30 8.60 -15.59
C ASP A 265 17.54 7.27 -15.61
N SER A 266 16.52 7.20 -16.47
CA SER A 266 15.71 5.99 -16.66
C SER A 266 16.49 4.83 -17.29
N SER A 267 17.75 5.00 -17.66
CA SER A 267 18.62 3.92 -18.15
C SER A 267 19.42 3.21 -17.05
N GLU A 268 19.49 3.79 -15.85
CA GLU A 268 20.12 3.17 -14.69
C GLU A 268 19.35 1.92 -14.22
N ARG A 269 20.07 0.84 -13.90
CA ARG A 269 19.50 -0.50 -13.63
C ARG A 269 19.88 -1.08 -12.27
N TYR A 270 21.13 -0.88 -11.86
CA TYR A 270 21.74 -1.62 -10.76
C TYR A 270 21.86 -0.70 -9.54
N TYR A 271 20.81 -0.72 -8.72
CA TYR A 271 20.69 -0.03 -7.44
C TYR A 271 19.67 -0.78 -6.58
N GLY A 272 19.54 -0.39 -5.32
CA GLY A 272 18.72 -1.11 -4.36
C GLY A 272 19.56 -1.95 -3.40
N ASN A 273 18.90 -2.86 -2.71
CA ASN A 273 19.51 -3.84 -1.81
C ASN A 273 18.66 -5.11 -1.74
N ASN A 274 19.13 -6.10 -0.98
CA ASN A 274 18.43 -7.37 -0.73
C ASN A 274 17.45 -7.32 0.45
N HIS A 275 17.03 -6.12 0.90
CA HIS A 275 16.02 -5.99 1.96
C HIS A 275 14.60 -6.06 1.37
N TYR A 276 14.28 -7.17 0.68
CA TYR A 276 13.03 -7.35 -0.07
C TYR A 276 11.76 -7.49 0.81
N GLU A 277 11.89 -7.59 2.13
CA GLU A 277 10.78 -7.43 3.07
C GLU A 277 10.50 -5.94 3.34
N GLY A 278 11.56 -5.14 3.42
CA GLY A 278 11.51 -3.74 3.80
C GLY A 278 11.03 -3.50 5.24
N PRO A 279 10.79 -2.23 5.62
CA PRO A 279 10.27 -1.88 6.94
C PRO A 279 8.78 -2.21 7.16
N ASP A 280 8.05 -2.54 6.09
CA ASP A 280 6.63 -2.88 6.10
C ASP A 280 6.32 -3.81 4.92
N ALA A 281 5.94 -5.05 5.25
CA ALA A 281 5.61 -6.11 4.30
C ALA A 281 4.12 -6.49 4.32
N ASP A 282 3.28 -5.85 5.14
CA ASP A 282 1.92 -6.33 5.42
C ASP A 282 1.07 -6.47 4.14
N HIS A 283 1.12 -5.47 3.26
CA HIS A 283 0.33 -5.45 2.03
C HIS A 283 0.77 -6.53 1.04
N GLY A 284 2.07 -6.61 0.75
CA GLY A 284 2.60 -7.62 -0.17
C GLY A 284 2.50 -9.04 0.39
N THR A 285 2.64 -9.25 1.70
CA THR A 285 2.37 -10.54 2.37
C THR A 285 0.90 -10.95 2.20
N HIS A 286 -0.04 -10.02 2.39
CA HIS A 286 -1.46 -10.29 2.16
C HIS A 286 -1.75 -10.66 0.69
N VAL A 287 -1.15 -9.94 -0.26
CA VAL A 287 -1.26 -10.23 -1.69
C VAL A 287 -0.65 -11.60 -2.03
N ALA A 288 0.55 -11.90 -1.53
CA ALA A 288 1.23 -13.18 -1.73
C ALA A 288 0.44 -14.34 -1.13
N GLY A 289 -0.19 -14.15 0.04
CA GLY A 289 -1.09 -15.12 0.68
C GLY A 289 -2.28 -15.50 -0.21
N ILE A 290 -2.95 -14.51 -0.82
CA ILE A 290 -4.05 -14.78 -1.76
C ILE A 290 -3.55 -15.63 -2.95
N VAL A 291 -2.36 -15.35 -3.46
CA VAL A 291 -1.80 -16.08 -4.60
C VAL A 291 -1.40 -17.50 -4.21
N ALA A 292 -0.65 -17.67 -3.12
CA ALA A 292 0.18 -18.86 -2.90
C ALA A 292 0.25 -19.37 -1.45
N ALA A 293 -0.59 -18.90 -0.51
CA ALA A 293 -0.63 -19.46 0.84
C ALA A 293 -0.70 -21.00 0.78
N ASN A 294 0.11 -21.65 1.62
CA ASN A 294 0.47 -23.05 1.44
C ASN A 294 -0.75 -23.97 1.56
N ARG A 295 -1.13 -24.60 0.45
CA ARG A 295 -2.33 -25.45 0.39
C ARG A 295 -2.16 -26.84 1.03
N HIS A 296 -1.04 -27.10 1.69
CA HIS A 296 -0.68 -28.39 2.29
C HIS A 296 -0.46 -28.32 3.81
N ASN A 297 -0.71 -27.18 4.44
CA ASN A 297 -0.74 -27.03 5.89
C ASN A 297 -2.18 -26.75 6.38
N ASP A 298 -2.34 -26.58 7.70
CA ASP A 298 -3.62 -26.22 8.33
C ASP A 298 -3.56 -24.80 8.94
N LEU A 299 -2.73 -23.92 8.39
CA LEU A 299 -2.56 -22.53 8.83
C LEU A 299 -3.38 -21.59 7.95
N GLY A 300 -3.74 -20.42 8.50
CA GLY A 300 -4.26 -19.30 7.73
C GLY A 300 -5.35 -19.63 6.71
N ILE A 301 -5.04 -19.40 5.43
CA ILE A 301 -5.93 -19.59 4.27
C ILE A 301 -5.25 -20.48 3.23
N LEU A 302 -6.01 -21.02 2.28
CA LEU A 302 -5.44 -21.68 1.12
C LEU A 302 -5.27 -20.67 -0.03
N GLY A 303 -4.07 -20.55 -0.58
CA GLY A 303 -3.81 -19.71 -1.75
C GLY A 303 -4.57 -20.19 -2.99
N VAL A 304 -4.72 -19.33 -3.99
CA VAL A 304 -5.38 -19.71 -5.26
C VAL A 304 -4.57 -20.78 -6.01
N ALA A 305 -3.25 -20.69 -6.00
CA ALA A 305 -2.35 -21.54 -6.77
C ALA A 305 -1.50 -22.46 -5.86
N ASP A 306 -1.47 -23.75 -6.17
CA ASP A 306 -0.73 -24.78 -5.42
C ASP A 306 0.73 -24.90 -5.87
N ASN A 307 0.98 -24.81 -7.19
CA ASN A 307 2.27 -25.09 -7.78
C ASN A 307 2.97 -23.82 -8.28
N VAL A 308 3.17 -22.87 -7.36
CA VAL A 308 3.82 -21.59 -7.65
C VAL A 308 4.96 -21.32 -6.67
N ARG A 309 5.82 -20.37 -7.05
CA ARG A 309 6.84 -19.78 -6.19
C ARG A 309 6.72 -18.26 -6.21
N ILE A 310 6.79 -17.63 -5.05
CA ILE A 310 6.67 -16.17 -4.89
C ILE A 310 8.04 -15.53 -4.93
N MET A 311 8.28 -14.66 -5.92
CA MET A 311 9.44 -13.75 -5.96
C MET A 311 8.99 -12.38 -5.46
N THR A 312 9.60 -11.87 -4.39
CA THR A 312 9.22 -10.58 -3.80
C THR A 312 10.05 -9.45 -4.38
N ILE A 313 9.40 -8.41 -4.89
CA ILE A 313 10.11 -7.24 -5.43
C ILE A 313 9.53 -5.98 -4.80
N ARG A 314 10.31 -5.34 -3.94
CA ARG A 314 9.90 -4.10 -3.28
C ARG A 314 10.13 -2.90 -4.20
N ALA A 315 9.05 -2.22 -4.56
CA ALA A 315 9.08 -0.98 -5.35
C ALA A 315 8.04 0.07 -4.89
N VAL A 316 7.22 -0.27 -3.88
CA VAL A 316 6.10 0.55 -3.42
C VAL A 316 6.36 1.01 -1.98
N PRO A 317 6.50 2.32 -1.72
CA PRO A 317 6.54 2.89 -0.37
C PRO A 317 5.11 3.20 0.14
N ASP A 318 4.98 3.68 1.38
CA ASP A 318 3.80 4.46 1.80
C ASP A 318 3.77 5.79 1.02
N GLY A 319 3.03 5.79 -0.09
CA GLY A 319 3.04 6.85 -1.10
C GLY A 319 2.89 6.27 -2.50
N ASP A 320 3.29 7.05 -3.52
CA ASP A 320 3.30 6.56 -4.90
C ASP A 320 4.66 5.94 -5.23
N GLU A 321 4.62 4.83 -5.96
CA GLU A 321 5.80 4.25 -6.58
C GLU A 321 6.42 5.18 -7.64
N ARG A 322 7.70 4.95 -7.94
CA ARG A 322 8.41 5.73 -8.95
C ARG A 322 8.57 4.95 -10.25
N ASP A 323 8.42 5.63 -11.38
CA ASP A 323 8.36 4.99 -12.71
C ASP A 323 9.63 4.18 -13.03
N LYS A 324 10.80 4.70 -12.64
CA LYS A 324 12.07 4.00 -12.83
C LYS A 324 12.14 2.69 -12.05
N ASP A 325 11.69 2.71 -10.79
CA ASP A 325 11.74 1.55 -9.90
C ASP A 325 10.79 0.46 -10.38
N VAL A 326 9.56 0.82 -10.78
CA VAL A 326 8.61 -0.11 -11.42
C VAL A 326 9.18 -0.70 -12.70
N ALA A 327 9.78 0.14 -13.55
CA ALA A 327 10.34 -0.32 -14.81
C ALA A 327 11.52 -1.28 -14.62
N ASN A 328 12.31 -1.11 -13.56
CA ASN A 328 13.40 -2.01 -13.21
C ASN A 328 12.89 -3.28 -12.51
N ALA A 329 11.90 -3.17 -11.62
CA ALA A 329 11.22 -4.30 -11.00
C ALA A 329 10.62 -5.27 -12.03
N ILE A 330 9.94 -4.74 -13.06
CA ILE A 330 9.41 -5.57 -14.15
C ILE A 330 10.54 -6.29 -14.91
N ARG A 331 11.66 -5.61 -15.18
CA ARG A 331 12.79 -6.23 -15.90
C ARG A 331 13.46 -7.31 -15.06
N TYR A 332 13.72 -7.01 -13.80
CA TYR A 332 14.26 -7.95 -12.82
C TYR A 332 13.40 -9.22 -12.73
N ALA A 333 12.07 -9.08 -12.61
CA ALA A 333 11.17 -10.21 -12.57
C ALA A 333 11.30 -11.10 -13.83
N VAL A 334 11.32 -10.47 -15.01
CA VAL A 334 11.44 -11.19 -16.30
C VAL A 334 12.80 -11.89 -16.40
N ASP A 335 13.87 -11.18 -16.06
CA ASP A 335 15.25 -11.68 -16.19
C ASP A 335 15.53 -12.83 -15.21
N ASN A 336 14.86 -12.83 -14.04
CA ASN A 336 14.88 -13.92 -13.06
C ASN A 336 13.78 -15.00 -13.27
N GLY A 337 13.14 -15.01 -14.45
CA GLY A 337 12.30 -16.13 -14.88
C GLY A 337 10.84 -16.13 -14.38
N ALA A 338 10.34 -15.01 -13.85
CA ALA A 338 8.92 -14.87 -13.53
C ALA A 338 8.05 -15.08 -14.79
N SER A 339 7.02 -15.92 -14.69
CA SER A 339 6.03 -16.09 -15.77
C SER A 339 4.79 -15.23 -15.56
N VAL A 340 4.57 -14.78 -14.32
CA VAL A 340 3.49 -13.85 -13.96
C VAL A 340 4.07 -12.73 -13.09
N ILE A 341 3.68 -11.49 -13.36
CA ILE A 341 3.98 -10.33 -12.53
C ILE A 341 2.66 -9.75 -12.04
N ASN A 342 2.49 -9.71 -10.72
CA ASN A 342 1.35 -9.06 -10.06
C ASN A 342 1.78 -7.68 -9.53
N MET A 343 0.97 -6.66 -9.83
CA MET A 343 1.17 -5.28 -9.39
C MET A 343 -0.14 -4.76 -8.77
N SER A 344 -0.15 -4.62 -7.45
CA SER A 344 -1.30 -4.23 -6.62
C SER A 344 -1.39 -2.72 -6.35
N PHE A 345 -0.49 -1.94 -6.95
CA PHE A 345 -0.37 -0.48 -6.78
C PHE A 345 -0.88 0.27 -8.00
N GLY A 346 -0.92 1.60 -7.93
CA GLY A 346 -1.21 2.48 -9.05
C GLY A 346 -1.31 3.94 -8.59
N LYS A 347 -1.06 4.87 -9.51
CA LYS A 347 -0.95 6.30 -9.21
C LYS A 347 -1.65 7.18 -10.24
N GLY A 348 -2.02 8.38 -9.83
CA GLY A 348 -2.77 9.32 -10.68
C GLY A 348 -1.94 10.16 -11.64
N TYR A 349 -0.61 10.16 -11.50
CA TYR A 349 0.31 10.92 -12.37
C TYR A 349 1.55 10.07 -12.67
N SER A 350 2.23 10.36 -13.80
CA SER A 350 3.48 9.70 -14.16
C SER A 350 4.50 10.73 -14.68
N TRP A 351 5.76 10.57 -14.27
CA TRP A 351 6.89 11.36 -14.74
C TRP A 351 7.48 10.79 -16.03
N ASP A 352 7.67 9.47 -16.08
CA ASP A 352 8.27 8.75 -17.20
C ASP A 352 7.52 7.45 -17.53
N LYS A 353 6.27 7.61 -17.96
CA LYS A 353 5.45 6.52 -18.48
C LYS A 353 6.15 5.71 -19.59
N ALA A 354 7.01 6.35 -20.39
CA ALA A 354 7.68 5.67 -21.49
C ALA A 354 8.66 4.58 -21.00
N ALA A 355 9.32 4.78 -19.85
CA ALA A 355 10.19 3.78 -19.25
C ALA A 355 9.41 2.53 -18.81
N VAL A 356 8.24 2.72 -18.19
CA VAL A 356 7.32 1.65 -17.77
C VAL A 356 6.74 0.93 -18.99
N ASP A 357 6.25 1.67 -19.99
CA ASP A 357 5.74 1.10 -21.24
C ASP A 357 6.80 0.24 -21.96
N ALA A 358 8.07 0.63 -21.90
CA ALA A 358 9.17 -0.15 -22.44
C ALA A 358 9.45 -1.43 -21.63
N ALA A 359 9.26 -1.40 -20.31
CA ALA A 359 9.39 -2.58 -19.44
C ALA A 359 8.23 -3.57 -19.67
N VAL A 360 7.00 -3.07 -19.81
CA VAL A 360 5.83 -3.88 -20.15
C VAL A 360 6.02 -4.58 -21.50
N LYS A 361 6.50 -3.86 -22.52
CA LYS A 361 6.83 -4.46 -23.83
C LYS A 361 7.95 -5.49 -23.73
N TYR A 362 8.91 -5.30 -22.83
CA TYR A 362 9.98 -6.25 -22.58
C TYR A 362 9.42 -7.56 -21.99
N ALA A 363 8.58 -7.47 -20.95
CA ALA A 363 7.89 -8.62 -20.37
C ALA A 363 7.01 -9.36 -21.40
N GLN A 364 6.25 -8.63 -22.21
CA GLN A 364 5.45 -9.21 -23.30
C GLN A 364 6.30 -9.98 -24.33
N LYS A 365 7.50 -9.47 -24.66
CA LYS A 365 8.41 -10.15 -25.58
C LYS A 365 8.96 -11.46 -25.01
N HIS A 366 8.97 -11.61 -23.69
CA HIS A 366 9.44 -12.79 -22.97
C HIS A 366 8.30 -13.68 -22.48
N ASP A 367 7.08 -13.49 -23.00
CA ASP A 367 5.90 -14.29 -22.68
C ASP A 367 5.51 -14.26 -21.18
N VAL A 368 5.73 -13.11 -20.54
CA VAL A 368 5.37 -12.88 -19.13
C VAL A 368 4.01 -12.19 -19.04
N LEU A 369 3.10 -12.78 -18.27
CA LEU A 369 1.77 -12.22 -18.00
C LEU A 369 1.85 -11.12 -16.94
N LEU A 370 1.34 -9.94 -17.24
CA LEU A 370 1.21 -8.86 -16.25
C LEU A 370 -0.24 -8.75 -15.80
N VAL A 371 -0.44 -8.76 -14.48
CA VAL A 371 -1.73 -8.53 -13.81
C VAL A 371 -1.59 -7.28 -12.96
N HIS A 372 -2.45 -6.30 -13.21
CA HIS A 372 -2.42 -5.00 -12.54
C HIS A 372 -3.79 -4.66 -11.99
N ALA A 373 -3.84 -4.11 -10.78
CA ALA A 373 -5.07 -3.63 -10.18
C ALA A 373 -5.71 -2.51 -11.02
N ALA A 374 -7.04 -2.50 -11.13
CA ALA A 374 -7.75 -1.42 -11.82
C ALA A 374 -7.78 -0.10 -11.00
N GLY A 375 -7.27 -0.09 -9.78
CA GLY A 375 -7.33 1.06 -8.88
C GLY A 375 -8.69 1.23 -8.17
N ASN A 376 -8.65 1.95 -7.06
CA ASN A 376 -9.78 2.03 -6.11
C ASN A 376 -10.56 3.35 -6.20
N ASN A 377 -10.20 4.22 -7.16
CA ASN A 377 -10.71 5.58 -7.24
C ASN A 377 -12.05 5.69 -8.01
N GLY A 378 -12.54 4.59 -8.58
CA GLY A 378 -13.76 4.57 -9.40
C GLY A 378 -13.66 5.47 -10.64
N GLN A 379 -12.45 5.79 -11.07
CA GLN A 379 -12.16 6.62 -12.23
C GLN A 379 -12.19 5.79 -13.51
N ASP A 380 -12.48 6.47 -14.61
CA ASP A 380 -12.38 5.87 -15.94
C ASP A 380 -10.91 5.83 -16.37
N ASN A 381 -10.31 4.65 -16.31
CA ASN A 381 -8.90 4.43 -16.67
C ASN A 381 -8.68 4.40 -18.20
N ASP A 382 -9.74 4.43 -19.02
CA ASP A 382 -9.60 4.61 -20.47
C ASP A 382 -9.30 6.08 -20.82
N ASN A 383 -9.48 7.00 -19.88
CA ASN A 383 -9.10 8.40 -20.03
C ASN A 383 -7.59 8.56 -19.76
N PRO A 384 -6.79 8.99 -20.76
CA PRO A 384 -5.34 9.15 -20.60
C PRO A 384 -4.94 10.24 -19.59
N ASP A 385 -5.88 11.03 -19.09
CA ASP A 385 -5.65 12.01 -18.03
C ASP A 385 -5.78 11.40 -16.61
N ASN A 386 -6.17 10.12 -16.47
CA ASN A 386 -6.40 9.44 -15.19
C ASN A 386 -5.33 8.37 -14.83
N GLY A 387 -4.27 8.23 -15.64
CA GLY A 387 -3.16 7.28 -15.42
C GLY A 387 -2.42 6.89 -16.70
#